data_AF-A0A6M8UDJ3-F1
#
_entry.id   AF-A0A6M8UDJ3-F1
#
_cell.length_a   1.000
_cell.length_b   1.000
_cell.length_c   1.000
_cell.angle_alpha   90.00
_cell.angle_beta   90.00
_cell.angle_gamma   90.00
#
_symmetry.space_group_name_H-M   'P 1'
#
loop_
_entity.id
_entity.type
_entity.pdbx_description
1 polymer ?
#
loop_
_entity_poly.entity_id
_entity_poly.type
_entity_poly.pdbx_seq_one_letter_code
_entity_poly.pdbx_strand_id
1 'polypeptide(L)'
;MKLKKIIVNPWGFTLYKRDDNSYILKVMFSEGDYKVDVARYFIIKADEIGHTEDLDNVKKLSERIRNDYESNKDREISKEKFNIMT
;
A
#
# COMPACT_ATOMS: atom_id res chain seq x y z
N MET A 1 6.45 -16.33 -6.23
CA MET A 1 6.35 -14.89 -6.56
C MET A 1 7.27 -14.16 -5.62
N LYS A 2 8.10 -13.23 -6.12
CA LYS A 2 8.94 -12.39 -5.27
C LYS A 2 8.38 -10.97 -5.24
N LEU A 3 8.34 -10.37 -4.06
CA LEU A 3 8.00 -8.97 -3.88
C LEU A 3 9.28 -8.14 -3.78
N LYS A 4 9.47 -7.20 -4.71
CA LYS A 4 10.55 -6.23 -4.64
C LYS A 4 10.05 -4.97 -3.94
N LYS A 5 10.69 -4.58 -2.83
CA LYS A 5 10.43 -3.29 -2.19
C LYS A 5 10.99 -2.17 -3.06
N ILE A 6 10.17 -1.16 -3.32
CA ILE A 6 10.51 -0.07 -4.24
C ILE A 6 10.69 1.25 -3.47
N ILE A 7 9.62 1.70 -2.80
CA ILE A 7 9.58 2.97 -2.08
C ILE A 7 9.24 2.71 -0.63
N VAL A 8 9.93 3.40 0.26
CA VAL A 8 9.64 3.40 1.69
C VAL A 8 9.46 4.83 2.15
N ASN A 9 8.28 5.12 2.70
CA ASN A 9 8.09 6.27 3.57
C ASN A 9 7.80 5.73 4.97
N PRO A 10 8.79 5.77 5.89
CA PRO A 10 8.60 5.31 7.26
C PRO A 10 7.32 5.91 7.85
N TRP A 11 6.53 5.11 8.54
CA TRP A 11 5.26 5.53 9.18
C TRP A 11 4.12 5.95 8.24
N GLY A 12 4.36 6.06 6.93
CA GLY A 12 3.33 6.38 5.94
C GLY A 12 2.94 5.16 5.10
N PHE A 13 3.88 4.67 4.30
CA PHE A 13 3.61 3.58 3.36
C PHE A 13 4.87 2.83 2.91
N THR A 14 4.67 1.68 2.28
CA THR A 14 5.70 0.96 1.54
C THR A 14 5.11 0.41 0.25
N LEU A 15 5.74 0.75 -0.88
CA LEU A 15 5.37 0.22 -2.17
C LEU A 15 6.21 -1.02 -2.49
N TYR A 16 5.55 -2.09 -2.89
CA TYR A 16 6.15 -3.31 -3.39
C TYR A 16 5.71 -3.54 -4.84
N LYS A 17 6.62 -4.04 -5.67
CA LYS A 17 6.35 -4.49 -7.03
C LYS A 17 6.41 -6.01 -7.08
N ARG A 18 5.44 -6.61 -7.78
CA ARG A 18 5.36 -8.04 -8.06
C ARG A 18 5.94 -8.35 -9.44
N ASP A 19 6.35 -9.61 -9.63
CA ASP A 19 6.87 -10.10 -10.92
C ASP A 19 5.84 -10.00 -12.06
N ASP A 20 4.53 -10.02 -11.73
CA ASP A 20 3.41 -9.86 -12.69
C ASP A 20 3.11 -8.38 -13.03
N ASN A 21 4.03 -7.48 -12.70
CA ASN A 21 3.93 -6.03 -12.90
C ASN A 21 2.77 -5.36 -12.15
N SER A 22 2.16 -6.05 -11.19
CA SER A 22 1.23 -5.45 -10.23
C SER A 22 1.96 -4.90 -9.00
N TYR A 23 1.26 -4.07 -8.23
CA TYR A 23 1.83 -3.42 -7.06
C TYR A 23 1.05 -3.77 -5.80
N ILE A 24 1.75 -3.83 -4.67
CA ILE A 24 1.14 -3.84 -3.34
C ILE A 24 1.58 -2.59 -2.62
N LEU A 25 0.62 -1.81 -2.12
CA LEU A 25 0.88 -0.69 -1.25
C LEU A 25 0.51 -1.06 0.18
N LYS A 26 1.51 -1.15 1.05
CA LYS A 26 1.31 -1.18 2.49
C LYS A 26 1.08 0.25 2.95
N VAL A 27 -0.05 0.53 3.59
CA VAL A 27 -0.39 1.86 4.14
C VAL A 27 -0.51 1.73 5.66
N MET A 28 0.06 2.70 6.38
CA MET A 28 -0.03 2.79 7.83
C MET A 28 -1.23 3.66 8.21
N PHE A 29 -2.14 3.10 9.00
CA PHE A 29 -3.29 3.77 9.59
C PHE A 29 -3.01 4.01 11.08
N SER A 30 -3.56 5.09 11.63
CA SER A 30 -3.55 5.33 13.07
C SER A 30 -5.00 5.27 13.56
N GLU A 31 -5.33 4.21 14.28
CA GLU A 31 -6.71 3.86 14.66
C GLU A 31 -6.89 3.84 16.18
N GLY A 32 -8.14 4.07 16.62
CA GLY A 32 -8.55 4.04 18.03
C GLY A 32 -8.13 5.25 18.86
N ASP A 33 -8.62 5.30 20.10
CA ASP A 33 -8.35 6.39 21.05
C ASP A 33 -6.86 6.50 21.42
N TYR A 34 -6.16 5.36 21.38
CA TYR A 34 -4.73 5.26 21.68
C TYR A 34 -3.83 5.43 20.45
N LYS A 35 -4.38 5.77 19.27
CA LYS A 35 -3.62 6.03 18.04
C LYS A 35 -2.65 4.90 17.69
N VAL A 36 -3.16 3.67 17.69
CA VAL A 36 -2.37 2.48 17.36
C VAL A 36 -2.07 2.44 15.87
N ASP A 37 -0.81 2.21 15.52
CA ASP A 37 -0.38 2.08 14.12
C ASP A 37 -0.73 0.68 13.57
N VAL A 38 -1.61 0.65 12.58
CA VAL A 38 -2.08 -0.56 11.90
C VAL A 38 -1.61 -0.55 10.46
N ALA A 39 -0.97 -1.65 10.03
CA ALA A 39 -0.57 -1.83 8.64
C ALA A 39 -1.68 -2.54 7.86
N ARG A 40 -2.13 -1.93 6.77
CA ARG A 40 -3.06 -2.52 5.80
C ARG A 40 -2.41 -2.59 4.42
N TYR A 41 -2.83 -3.55 3.60
CA TYR A 41 -2.16 -3.89 2.35
C TYR A 41 -3.16 -3.84 1.19
N PHE A 42 -2.85 -3.10 0.13
CA PHE A 42 -3.77 -2.87 -0.99
C PHE A 42 -3.13 -3.29 -2.32
N ILE A 43 -3.90 -3.96 -3.18
CA ILE A 43 -3.49 -4.23 -4.55
C ILE A 43 -3.69 -2.97 -5.38
N ILE A 44 -2.61 -2.44 -5.96
CA ILE A 44 -2.62 -1.23 -6.78
C ILE A 44 -2.38 -1.60 -8.25
N LYS A 45 -3.16 -1.00 -9.15
CA LYS A 45 -2.98 -1.19 -10.59
C LYS A 45 -1.84 -0.31 -11.09
N ALA A 46 -1.14 -0.76 -12.14
CA ALA A 46 0.03 -0.05 -12.65
C ALA A 46 -0.29 1.37 -13.14
N ASP A 47 -1.49 1.62 -13.64
CA ASP A 47 -1.95 2.94 -14.11
C ASP A 47 -2.09 3.98 -12.97
N GLU A 48 -2.28 3.54 -11.73
CA GLU A 48 -2.46 4.44 -10.58
C GLU A 48 -1.14 4.92 -9.95
N ILE A 49 -0.04 4.20 -10.21
CA ILE A 49 1.30 4.58 -9.71
C ILE A 49 1.96 5.61 -10.65
N GLY A 50 1.47 5.74 -11.89
CA GLY A 50 2.05 6.63 -12.90
C GLY A 50 3.40 6.12 -13.44
N HIS A 51 4.09 6.97 -14.20
CA HIS A 51 5.24 6.57 -15.02
C HIS A 51 6.54 6.30 -14.25
N THR A 52 6.58 6.64 -12.97
CA THR A 52 7.76 6.44 -12.13
C THR A 52 7.28 6.14 -10.73
N GLU A 53 8.08 5.36 -10.03
CA GLU A 53 8.04 5.10 -8.60
C GLU A 53 8.30 6.41 -7.83
N ASP A 54 7.47 7.42 -8.08
CA ASP A 54 7.54 8.78 -7.57
C ASP A 54 6.94 8.80 -6.17
N LEU A 55 7.80 9.13 -5.20
CA LEU A 55 7.47 9.20 -3.80
C LEU A 55 6.24 10.09 -3.53
N ASP A 56 6.12 11.24 -4.20
CA ASP A 56 5.02 12.18 -3.95
C ASP A 56 3.68 11.61 -4.44
N ASN A 57 3.69 10.95 -5.60
CA ASN A 57 2.50 10.36 -6.18
C ASN A 57 1.99 9.18 -5.33
N VAL A 58 2.92 8.33 -4.85
CA VAL A 58 2.56 7.23 -3.94
C VAL A 58 2.15 7.74 -2.57
N LYS A 59 2.71 8.85 -2.11
CA LYS A 59 2.27 9.54 -0.89
C LYS A 59 0.81 10.00 -1.02
N LYS A 60 0.47 10.72 -2.10
CA LYS A 60 -0.91 11.14 -2.39
C LYS A 60 -1.88 9.96 -2.47
N LEU A 61 -1.45 8.86 -3.11
CA LEU A 61 -2.24 7.63 -3.15
C LEU A 61 -2.49 7.05 -1.75
N SER A 62 -1.45 6.98 -0.91
CA SER A 62 -1.57 6.50 0.47
C SER A 62 -2.47 7.39 1.33
N GLU A 63 -2.46 8.71 1.10
CA GLU A 63 -3.34 9.67 1.77
C GLU A 63 -4.79 9.50 1.31
N ARG A 64 -5.01 9.33 0.00
CA ARG A 64 -6.33 9.08 -0.57
C ARG A 64 -6.96 7.80 0.00
N ILE A 65 -6.20 6.71 0.09
CA ILE A 65 -6.67 5.45 0.67
C ILE A 65 -7.04 5.63 2.15
N ARG A 66 -6.30 6.43 2.92
CA ARG A 66 -6.65 6.71 4.33
C ARG A 66 -7.91 7.56 4.46
N ASN A 67 -8.05 8.58 3.62
CA ASN A 67 -9.17 9.51 3.66
C ASN A 67 -10.47 8.88 3.12
N ASP A 68 -10.36 7.89 2.25
CA ASP A 68 -11.48 7.21 1.59
C ASP A 68 -11.28 5.69 1.63
N TYR A 69 -11.18 5.16 2.85
CA TYR A 69 -10.90 3.74 3.07
C TYR A 69 -11.99 2.83 2.49
N GLU A 70 -13.27 3.17 2.68
CA GLU A 70 -14.39 2.32 2.26
C GLU A 70 -14.38 2.09 0.74
N SER A 71 -14.05 3.10 -0.07
CA SER A 71 -13.92 2.96 -1.53
C SER A 71 -12.72 2.12 -1.98
N ASN A 72 -11.77 1.85 -1.07
CA ASN A 72 -10.56 1.06 -1.35
C ASN A 72 -10.56 -0.32 -0.68
N LYS A 73 -11.58 -0.63 0.13
CA LYS A 73 -11.68 -1.84 0.95
C LYS A 73 -11.70 -3.13 0.14
N ASP A 74 -12.35 -3.14 -1.02
CA ASP A 74 -12.40 -4.31 -1.92
C ASP A 74 -11.03 -4.73 -2.47
N ARG A 75 -10.04 -3.83 -2.36
CA ARG A 75 -8.69 -4.02 -2.86
C ARG A 75 -7.71 -4.39 -1.75
N GLU A 76 -8.17 -4.36 -0.49
CA GLU A 76 -7.38 -4.75 0.66
C GLU A 76 -7.14 -6.27 0.65
N ILE A 77 -5.92 -6.67 1.01
CA ILE A 77 -5.56 -8.06 1.23
C ILE A 77 -5.11 -8.26 2.67
N SER A 78 -5.38 -9.45 3.19
CA SER A 78 -4.93 -9.80 4.53
C SER A 78 -3.40 -9.90 4.61
N LYS A 79 -2.87 -9.75 5.83
CA LYS A 79 -1.44 -9.89 6.10
C LYS A 79 -0.93 -11.29 5.75
N GLU A 80 -1.75 -12.32 5.95
CA GLU A 80 -1.44 -13.71 5.58
C GLU A 80 -1.26 -13.83 4.06
N LYS A 81 -2.19 -13.24 3.29
CA LYS A 81 -2.09 -13.22 1.83
C LYS A 81 -0.86 -12.47 1.35
N PHE A 82 -0.50 -11.35 2.00
CA PHE A 82 0.74 -10.65 1.73
C PHE A 82 1.98 -11.51 2.03
N ASN A 83 2.02 -12.21 3.17
CA ASN A 83 3.15 -13.04 3.58
C ASN A 83 3.39 -14.22 2.63
N ILE A 84 2.33 -14.81 2.04
CA ILE A 84 2.47 -15.89 1.05
C ILE A 84 3.06 -15.36 -0.28
N MET A 85 2.97 -14.06 -0.53
CA MET A 85 3.50 -13.41 -1.73
C MET A 85 4.94 -12.89 -1.57
N THR A 86 5.47 -12.83 -0.34
CA THR A 86 6.80 -12.27 -0.02
C THR A 86 7.85 -13.37 0.02
#